data_AF-A0A7S0A6X6-F1
#
_entry.id   AF-A0A7S0A6X6-F1
#
_cell.length_a   1.000
_cell.length_b   1.000
_cell.length_c   1.000
_cell.angle_alpha   90.00
_cell.angle_beta   90.00
_cell.angle_gamma   90.00
#
_symmetry.space_group_name_H-M   'P 1'
#
loop_
_entity.id
_entity.type
_entity.pdbx_description
1 polymer ?
#
loop_
_entity_poly.entity_id
_entity_poly.type
_entity_poly.pdbx_seq_one_letter_code
_entity_poly.pdbx_strand_id
1 'polypeptide(L)'
;NIEIIRWSAPRQARGAAGASCCPARGEGARCSHWFTLDNRRLYCLQRAAAVHWPRCVAIVVDLLYADPGRVWKKYDSVTHGCSVSIGHSCKGPELSRWSWREGVSCQAAGAALEAVRQDDARASVQELLDAPGEEGSLLAIAQSTAPSERLPKSGSGECPTPSTADASEDSDGTEAEQPPAPEVMLLAVKKGLAGVWYGGEGETYRFRFGAGTDWACVRQGSNGTRTFTVSYDADSDVIWWGTNGTYYFGASQMAQEPDELKIFAVDDHLMQKPKFAWHRRGCGPGTSSKAELPTAGPGPDAGAAEIAVGSPAMCLAGSRSSESAPEGKAKKAAPAGLKNLVDAALAEAEAQLREPANEGFVRIPGWNER
;
A
#
# COMPACT_ATOMS: atom_id res chain seq x y z
N ASN A 1 3.35 17.12 1.52
CA ASN A 1 2.54 16.05 2.10
C ASN A 1 3.28 14.73 2.08
N ILE A 2 3.03 13.91 3.09
CA ILE A 2 3.45 12.51 3.16
C ILE A 2 2.24 11.65 2.78
N GLU A 3 2.47 10.64 1.95
CA GLU A 3 1.42 9.72 1.53
C GLU A 3 1.35 8.53 2.47
N ILE A 4 0.15 8.12 2.85
CA ILE A 4 -0.11 6.94 3.68
C ILE A 4 -1.10 5.97 3.01
N ILE A 5 -0.98 4.70 3.35
CA ILE A 5 -1.84 3.61 2.89
C ILE A 5 -2.15 2.68 4.06
N ARG A 6 -3.38 2.16 4.10
CA ARG A 6 -3.77 1.13 5.06
C ARG A 6 -3.40 -0.25 4.55
N TRP A 7 -2.72 -1.06 5.35
CA TRP A 7 -2.22 -2.36 4.91
C TRP A 7 -2.24 -3.42 6.00
N SER A 8 -2.59 -4.64 5.60
CA SER A 8 -2.47 -5.84 6.43
C SER A 8 -1.40 -6.75 5.85
N ALA A 9 -0.51 -7.25 6.71
CA ALA A 9 0.52 -8.18 6.28
C ALA A 9 -0.09 -9.42 5.57
N PRO A 10 0.41 -9.80 4.38
CA PRO A 10 0.04 -11.07 3.76
C PRO A 10 0.29 -12.18 4.76
N ARG A 11 -0.68 -13.09 4.87
CA ARG A 11 -0.59 -14.25 5.77
C ARG A 11 0.73 -14.95 5.46
N GLN A 12 1.72 -14.85 6.34
CA GLN A 12 2.96 -15.59 6.17
C GLN A 12 2.55 -17.04 6.02
N ALA A 13 2.91 -17.64 4.88
CA ALA A 13 2.61 -19.04 4.62
C ALA A 13 3.13 -19.84 5.82
N ARG A 14 2.29 -20.76 6.30
CA ARG A 14 2.26 -21.40 7.64
C ARG A 14 3.51 -22.20 8.05
N GLY A 15 4.70 -21.92 7.50
CA GLY A 15 5.92 -22.71 7.66
C GLY A 15 7.14 -21.98 8.25
N ALA A 16 7.09 -20.66 8.48
CA ALA A 16 8.19 -19.94 9.13
C ALA A 16 7.89 -19.76 10.64
N ALA A 17 8.49 -20.61 11.48
CA ALA A 17 8.34 -20.58 12.94
C ALA A 17 9.13 -19.42 13.58
N GLY A 18 8.95 -18.19 13.08
CA GLY A 18 9.55 -16.97 13.61
C GLY A 18 8.49 -16.10 14.27
N ALA A 19 8.77 -15.62 15.48
CA ALA A 19 7.86 -14.87 16.35
C ALA A 19 7.07 -13.78 15.62
N SER A 20 5.76 -14.00 15.45
CA SER A 20 4.81 -12.93 15.10
C SER A 20 4.59 -12.05 16.33
N CYS A 21 4.78 -10.74 16.19
CA CYS A 21 4.65 -9.76 17.28
C CYS A 21 3.20 -9.51 17.73
N CYS A 22 2.19 -10.09 17.08
CA CYS A 22 0.81 -9.89 17.48
C CYS A 22 0.40 -10.99 18.49
N PRO A 23 0.10 -10.65 19.76
CA PRO A 23 -0.42 -11.63 20.71
C PRO A 23 -1.72 -12.22 20.16
N ALA A 24 -1.84 -13.54 20.25
CA ALA A 24 -2.95 -14.33 19.73
C ALA A 24 -4.28 -13.95 20.40
N ARG A 25 -4.89 -12.85 19.95
CA ARG A 25 -6.28 -12.50 20.22
C ARG A 25 -7.09 -13.02 19.05
N GLY A 26 -8.00 -13.97 19.30
CA GLY A 26 -9.16 -14.27 18.45
C GLY A 26 -8.87 -14.66 17.01
N GLU A 27 -9.26 -15.87 16.65
CA GLU A 27 -9.16 -16.46 15.33
C GLU A 27 -9.69 -15.53 14.21
N GLY A 28 -8.77 -14.91 13.43
CA GLY A 28 -9.07 -14.42 12.08
C GLY A 28 -8.91 -12.93 11.77
N ALA A 29 -8.83 -12.04 12.76
CA ALA A 29 -8.70 -10.60 12.48
C ALA A 29 -7.30 -10.26 11.96
N ARG A 30 -7.20 -9.85 10.69
CA ARG A 30 -5.95 -9.32 10.13
C ARG A 30 -5.73 -7.94 10.73
N CYS A 31 -4.66 -7.75 11.49
CA CYS A 31 -4.27 -6.42 11.93
C CYS A 31 -3.89 -5.60 10.68
N SER A 32 -4.69 -4.59 10.37
CA SER A 32 -4.38 -3.58 9.36
C SER A 32 -3.76 -2.40 10.07
N HIS A 33 -2.68 -1.87 9.51
CA HIS A 33 -1.92 -0.76 10.07
C HIS A 33 -1.74 0.33 9.01
N TRP A 34 -1.45 1.56 9.45
CA TRP A 34 -1.14 2.66 8.52
C TRP A 34 0.35 2.69 8.20
N PHE A 35 0.68 2.77 6.90
CA PHE A 35 2.06 2.81 6.41
C PHE A 35 2.27 4.01 5.52
N THR A 36 3.50 4.52 5.52
CA THR A 36 3.97 5.46 4.50
C THR A 36 5.03 4.81 3.63
N LEU A 37 5.07 5.21 2.37
CA LEU A 37 6.06 4.77 1.41
C LEU A 37 7.38 5.55 1.52
N ASP A 38 7.38 6.68 2.22
CA ASP A 38 8.53 7.56 2.35
C ASP A 38 9.17 7.46 3.75
N ASN A 39 9.98 6.42 3.96
CA ASN A 39 10.71 6.21 5.22
C ASN A 39 11.63 7.39 5.57
N ARG A 40 12.13 8.14 4.57
CA ARG A 40 13.01 9.30 4.81
C ARG A 40 12.20 10.45 5.40
N ARG A 41 11.07 10.80 4.78
CA ARG A 41 10.17 11.82 5.33
C ARG A 41 9.63 11.40 6.69
N LEU A 42 9.23 10.14 6.86
CA LEU A 42 8.78 9.60 8.14
C LEU A 42 9.84 9.82 9.24
N TYR A 43 11.09 9.48 8.97
CA TYR A 43 12.19 9.68 9.91
C TYR A 43 12.33 11.15 10.32
N CYS A 44 12.34 12.08 9.36
CA CYS A 44 12.43 13.51 9.64
C CYS A 44 11.27 14.01 10.50
N LEU A 45 10.04 13.57 10.20
CA LEU A 45 8.84 13.93 10.95
C LEU A 45 8.87 13.38 12.37
N GLN A 46 9.26 12.11 12.54
CA GLN A 46 9.38 11.49 13.85
C GLN A 46 10.47 12.18 14.70
N ARG A 47 11.59 12.60 14.09
CA ARG A 47 12.63 13.39 14.74
C ARG A 47 12.11 14.74 15.21
N ALA A 48 11.39 15.47 14.36
CA ALA A 48 10.77 16.73 14.73
C ALA A 48 9.76 16.55 15.87
N ALA A 49 8.89 15.54 15.78
CA ALA A 49 7.92 15.20 16.82
C ALA A 49 8.60 14.89 18.17
N ALA A 50 9.71 14.16 18.15
CA ALA A 50 10.47 13.85 19.36
C ALA A 50 11.05 15.10 20.04
N VAL A 51 11.40 16.15 19.28
CA VAL A 51 11.86 17.44 19.83
C VAL A 51 10.73 18.19 20.55
N HIS A 52 9.49 18.08 20.07
CA HIS A 52 8.33 18.74 20.65
C HIS A 52 7.68 17.95 21.80
N TRP A 53 8.17 16.75 22.09
CA TRP A 53 7.70 15.92 23.20
C TRP A 53 7.75 16.68 24.55
N PRO A 54 6.70 16.64 25.40
CA PRO A 54 5.51 15.76 25.37
C PRO A 54 4.30 16.30 24.61
N ARG A 55 4.45 17.35 23.79
CA ARG A 55 3.32 17.89 23.02
C ARG A 55 2.91 16.91 21.93
N CYS A 56 1.59 16.80 21.73
CA CYS A 56 1.04 16.13 20.56
C CYS A 56 1.31 16.99 19.32
N VAL A 57 1.88 16.38 18.30
CA VAL A 57 2.04 16.99 16.97
C VAL A 57 1.30 16.14 15.95
N ALA A 58 0.65 16.79 15.00
CA ALA A 58 -0.05 16.14 13.90
C ALA A 58 0.49 16.68 12.57
N ILE A 59 0.35 15.90 11.51
CA ILE A 59 0.67 16.32 10.15
C ILE A 59 -0.47 15.90 9.22
N VAL A 60 -0.77 16.78 8.26
CA VAL A 60 -1.70 16.47 7.17
C VAL A 60 -1.04 15.48 6.20
N VAL A 61 -1.73 14.38 5.96
CA VAL A 61 -1.27 13.27 5.12
C VAL A 61 -2.20 13.10 3.92
N ASP A 62 -1.64 12.65 2.80
CA ASP A 62 -2.43 12.28 1.62
C ASP A 62 -2.69 10.78 1.66
N LEU A 63 -3.94 10.36 1.46
CA LEU A 63 -4.31 8.95 1.50
C LEU A 63 -4.31 8.32 0.12
N LEU A 64 -3.52 7.26 -0.03
CA LEU A 64 -3.46 6.44 -1.23
C LEU A 64 -4.49 5.30 -1.13
N TYR A 65 -5.73 5.57 -1.53
CA TYR A 65 -6.81 4.57 -1.53
C TYR A 65 -6.64 3.47 -2.61
N ALA A 66 -5.72 3.62 -3.56
CA ALA A 66 -5.71 2.84 -4.79
C ALA A 66 -4.32 2.30 -5.19
N ASP A 67 -3.60 1.64 -4.29
CA ASP A 67 -2.49 0.76 -4.70
C ASP A 67 -3.00 -0.68 -4.92
N PRO A 68 -3.10 -1.15 -6.18
CA PRO A 68 -3.64 -2.46 -6.52
C PRO A 68 -2.68 -3.61 -6.26
N GLY A 69 -1.46 -3.36 -5.79
CA GLY A 69 -0.46 -4.40 -6.02
C GLY A 69 0.97 -4.10 -5.74
N ARG A 70 1.34 -2.92 -6.20
CA ARG A 70 2.60 -2.84 -6.92
C ARG A 70 3.68 -2.31 -6.01
N VAL A 71 3.30 -1.54 -4.99
CA VAL A 71 4.24 -1.03 -4.00
C VAL A 71 4.61 -2.09 -2.95
N TRP A 72 3.89 -3.21 -2.93
CA TRP A 72 3.94 -4.28 -1.91
C TRP A 72 5.28 -5.01 -1.78
N LYS A 73 6.08 -5.11 -2.84
CA LYS A 73 7.32 -5.91 -2.83
C LYS A 73 8.46 -5.28 -2.03
N LYS A 74 8.27 -4.08 -1.49
CA LYS A 74 9.36 -3.26 -0.96
C LYS A 74 9.31 -3.02 0.55
N TYR A 75 8.27 -3.49 1.26
CA TYR A 75 8.08 -3.19 2.68
C TYR A 75 7.70 -4.43 3.48
N ASP A 76 8.62 -4.86 4.33
CA ASP A 76 8.50 -5.96 5.29
C ASP A 76 8.79 -5.47 6.72
N SER A 77 8.47 -4.20 7.03
CA SER A 77 8.78 -3.65 8.34
C SER A 77 8.00 -4.35 9.44
N VAL A 78 8.71 -5.11 10.27
CA VAL A 78 8.19 -5.76 11.48
C VAL A 78 7.97 -4.79 12.64
N THR A 79 8.41 -3.55 12.51
CA THR A 79 8.48 -2.60 13.63
C THR A 79 7.27 -1.68 13.72
N HIS A 80 6.31 -1.79 12.79
CA HIS A 80 5.06 -1.00 12.79
C HIS A 80 5.35 0.51 12.93
N GLY A 81 6.35 1.01 12.22
CA GLY A 81 6.76 2.43 12.27
C GLY A 81 7.44 2.87 13.57
N CYS A 82 7.66 1.98 14.55
CA CYS A 82 8.32 2.34 15.81
C CYS A 82 9.81 2.63 15.66
N SER A 83 10.42 2.10 14.60
CA SER A 83 11.81 2.36 14.27
C SER A 83 12.02 2.39 12.77
N VAL A 84 13.02 3.15 12.35
CA VAL A 84 13.42 3.30 10.95
C VAL A 84 14.85 2.79 10.80
N SER A 85 15.02 1.82 9.91
CA SER A 85 16.35 1.36 9.50
C SER A 85 16.94 2.33 8.48
N ILE A 86 18.15 2.80 8.78
CA ILE A 86 18.91 3.74 7.94
C ILE A 86 19.98 2.94 7.22
N GLY A 87 19.91 2.93 5.89
CA GLY A 87 20.86 2.24 5.03
C GLY A 87 20.98 2.93 3.68
N HIS A 88 22.09 2.68 2.96
CA HIS A 88 22.29 3.24 1.62
C HIS A 88 21.29 2.69 0.58
N SER A 89 20.75 1.50 0.83
CA SER A 89 19.79 0.81 -0.04
C SER A 89 19.02 -0.24 0.77
N CYS A 90 17.79 -0.59 0.36
CA CYS A 90 17.01 -1.65 0.98
C CYS A 90 17.66 -3.05 0.89
N LYS A 91 18.63 -3.23 -0.01
CA LYS A 91 19.43 -4.48 -0.14
C LYS A 91 20.80 -4.38 0.53
N GLY A 92 21.18 -3.21 1.02
CA GLY A 92 22.47 -2.99 1.67
C GLY A 92 22.44 -3.34 3.15
N PRO A 93 23.60 -3.50 3.79
CA PRO A 93 23.64 -3.62 5.25
C PRO A 93 23.05 -2.38 5.91
N GLU A 94 22.27 -2.60 6.98
CA GLU A 94 21.76 -1.53 7.84
C GLU A 94 22.95 -0.79 8.47
N LEU A 95 22.99 0.55 8.30
CA LEU A 95 24.06 1.39 8.88
C LEU A 95 23.75 1.70 10.34
N SER A 96 22.50 2.04 10.60
CA SER A 96 22.00 2.36 11.94
C SER A 96 20.49 2.15 11.97
N ARG A 97 19.97 1.90 13.16
CA ARG A 97 18.53 1.90 13.44
C ARG A 97 18.23 3.09 14.31
N TRP A 98 17.18 3.84 14.00
CA TRP A 98 16.69 4.87 14.88
C TRP A 98 15.31 4.49 15.40
N SER A 99 15.13 4.57 16.71
CA SER A 99 13.87 4.34 17.40
C SER A 99 13.46 5.64 18.07
N TRP A 100 12.29 6.18 17.71
CA TRP A 100 11.81 7.42 18.34
C TRP A 100 11.65 7.26 19.86
N ARG A 101 11.39 6.03 20.33
CA ARG A 101 11.29 5.67 21.75
C ARG A 101 12.58 5.92 22.53
N GLU A 102 13.73 5.83 21.88
CA GLU A 102 15.01 6.16 22.52
C GLU A 102 15.21 7.67 22.63
N GLY A 103 14.54 8.44 21.78
CA GLY A 103 14.58 9.91 21.78
C GLY A 103 13.64 10.57 22.78
N VAL A 104 12.56 9.90 23.21
CA VAL A 104 11.62 10.40 24.22
C VAL A 104 11.82 9.68 25.55
N SER A 105 11.90 10.44 26.65
CA SER A 105 12.16 9.87 27.98
C SER A 105 11.10 8.83 28.39
N CYS A 106 11.56 7.71 28.96
CA CYS A 106 10.82 6.46 29.19
C CYS A 106 9.45 6.62 29.91
N GLN A 107 9.33 7.55 30.86
CA GLN A 107 8.16 7.60 31.74
C GLN A 107 6.87 8.10 31.06
N ALA A 108 6.97 8.97 30.05
CA ALA A 108 5.81 9.51 29.35
C ALA A 108 5.53 8.79 28.01
N ALA A 109 6.48 7.96 27.53
CA ALA A 109 6.37 7.23 26.27
C ALA A 109 5.16 6.26 26.23
N GLY A 110 4.70 5.77 27.38
CA GLY A 110 3.54 4.89 27.48
C GLY A 110 2.25 5.51 26.96
N ALA A 111 1.98 6.78 27.30
CA ALA A 111 0.77 7.49 26.87
C ALA A 111 0.78 7.75 25.36
N ALA A 112 1.93 8.16 24.80
CA ALA A 112 2.08 8.31 23.35
C ALA A 112 1.90 6.99 22.61
N LEU A 113 2.45 5.90 23.14
CA LEU A 113 2.30 4.58 22.52
C LEU A 113 0.85 4.15 22.48
N GLU A 114 0.09 4.44 23.53
CA GLU A 114 -1.33 4.11 23.56
C GLU A 114 -2.11 4.98 22.59
N ALA A 115 -1.81 6.28 22.49
CA ALA A 115 -2.42 7.16 21.49
C ALA A 115 -2.12 6.68 20.06
N VAL A 116 -0.86 6.35 19.74
CA VAL A 116 -0.47 5.81 18.43
C VAL A 116 -1.19 4.49 18.14
N ARG A 117 -1.34 3.60 19.13
CA ARG A 117 -2.09 2.34 18.97
C ARG A 117 -3.57 2.56 18.73
N GLN A 118 -4.17 3.54 19.41
CA GLN A 118 -5.57 3.91 19.21
C GLN A 118 -5.77 4.43 17.79
N ASP A 119 -4.89 5.30 17.30
CA ASP A 119 -4.98 5.83 15.93
C ASP A 119 -4.73 4.74 14.87
N ASP A 120 -3.78 3.84 15.14
CA ASP A 120 -3.48 2.72 14.26
C ASP A 120 -4.61 1.68 14.20
N ALA A 121 -5.37 1.52 15.29
CA ALA A 121 -6.54 0.65 15.35
C ALA A 121 -7.75 1.18 14.55
N ARG A 122 -7.79 2.49 14.24
CA ARG A 122 -8.92 3.11 13.51
C ARG A 122 -9.05 2.55 12.11
N ALA A 123 -10.29 2.17 11.78
CA ALA A 123 -10.60 1.43 10.57
C ALA A 123 -10.69 2.33 9.35
N SER A 124 -11.38 3.43 9.54
CA SER A 124 -11.69 4.40 8.51
C SER A 124 -10.88 5.68 8.70
N VAL A 125 -10.93 6.50 7.68
CA VAL A 125 -10.22 7.79 7.62
C VAL A 125 -11.00 8.83 8.41
N GLN A 126 -12.32 8.69 8.40
CA GLN A 126 -13.28 9.46 9.16
C GLN A 126 -13.11 9.24 10.67
N GLU A 127 -12.66 8.04 11.05
CA GLU A 127 -12.31 7.77 12.44
C GLU A 127 -11.02 8.44 12.85
N LEU A 128 -10.04 8.68 11.95
CA LEU A 128 -8.80 9.40 12.32
C LEU A 128 -9.18 10.79 12.82
N LEU A 129 -8.63 11.22 13.96
CA LEU A 129 -8.88 12.59 14.43
C LEU A 129 -8.41 13.56 13.36
N ASP A 130 -9.30 14.47 12.96
CA ASP A 130 -8.86 15.68 12.31
C ASP A 130 -7.81 16.33 13.20
N ALA A 131 -6.74 16.85 12.58
CA ALA A 131 -5.83 17.71 13.30
C ALA A 131 -6.70 18.78 14.00
N PRO A 132 -6.52 19.02 15.31
CA PRO A 132 -7.41 19.87 16.08
C PRO A 132 -7.68 21.15 15.27
N GLY A 133 -8.97 21.41 15.02
CA GLY A 133 -9.41 22.55 14.22
C GLY A 133 -8.73 23.83 14.70
N GLU A 134 -8.59 24.80 13.80
CA GLU A 134 -7.66 25.94 13.94
C GLU A 134 -7.56 26.56 15.34
N GLU A 135 -8.62 26.55 16.15
CA GLU A 135 -8.66 27.01 17.54
C GLU A 135 -7.63 26.33 18.49
N GLY A 136 -7.19 25.11 18.21
CA GLY A 136 -6.09 24.41 18.89
C GLY A 136 -4.79 24.38 18.10
N SER A 137 -4.79 24.89 16.87
CA SER A 137 -3.59 25.11 16.07
C SER A 137 -2.80 26.25 16.70
N LEU A 138 -1.48 26.14 16.76
CA LEU A 138 -0.59 27.20 17.24
C LEU A 138 -0.84 28.56 16.52
N LEU A 139 -1.42 28.50 15.31
CA LEU A 139 -2.03 29.60 14.56
C LEU A 139 -3.09 30.41 15.32
N ALA A 140 -4.12 29.78 15.89
CA ALA A 140 -5.18 30.52 16.59
C ALA A 140 -4.70 31.09 17.92
N ILE A 141 -3.74 30.44 18.58
CA ILE A 141 -3.11 30.97 19.80
C ILE A 141 -2.26 32.20 19.47
N ALA A 142 -1.52 32.17 18.35
CA ALA A 142 -0.72 33.32 17.88
C ALA A 142 -1.60 34.49 17.38
N GLN A 143 -2.75 34.21 16.77
CA GLN A 143 -3.70 35.23 16.32
C GLN A 143 -4.55 35.82 17.47
N SER A 144 -4.73 35.09 18.57
CA SER A 144 -5.42 35.57 19.79
C SER A 144 -4.54 36.49 20.65
N THR A 145 -3.21 36.46 20.47
CA THR A 145 -2.27 37.36 21.15
C THR A 145 -1.98 38.63 20.35
N ALA A 146 -2.98 39.49 20.18
CA ALA A 146 -2.76 40.89 19.80
C ALA A 146 -2.97 41.81 21.02
N PRO A 147 -2.05 42.74 21.34
CA PRO A 147 -2.20 43.67 22.44
C PRO A 147 -3.24 44.74 22.09
N SER A 148 -4.46 44.59 22.58
CA SER A 148 -5.48 45.64 22.51
C SER A 148 -5.41 46.51 23.76
N GLU A 149 -4.53 47.51 23.73
CA GLU A 149 -4.72 48.72 24.53
C GLU A 149 -5.84 49.55 23.91
N ARG A 150 -6.95 49.71 24.64
CA ARG A 150 -7.58 51.01 24.94
C ARG A 150 -8.73 50.84 25.93
N LEU A 151 -8.55 51.46 27.11
CA LEU A 151 -9.61 51.94 28.01
C LEU A 151 -10.67 52.78 27.24
N PRO A 152 -11.94 52.92 27.71
CA PRO A 152 -12.23 53.35 29.08
C PRO A 152 -13.51 52.83 29.78
N LYS A 153 -13.45 52.94 31.12
CA LYS A 153 -14.49 53.24 32.12
C LYS A 153 -15.78 52.41 32.19
N SER A 154 -15.83 51.66 33.30
CA SER A 154 -16.82 51.72 34.39
C SER A 154 -18.30 51.45 34.05
N GLY A 155 -18.77 50.27 34.45
CA GLY A 155 -20.18 49.93 34.65
C GLY A 155 -20.28 48.55 35.30
N SER A 156 -20.79 48.53 36.53
CA SER A 156 -20.89 47.42 37.48
C SER A 156 -21.82 46.26 37.11
N GLY A 157 -21.56 45.07 37.68
CA GLY A 157 -22.53 43.98 37.88
C GLY A 157 -21.94 42.60 37.59
N GLU A 158 -21.22 42.00 38.54
CA GLU A 158 -21.72 40.88 39.40
C GLU A 158 -21.82 39.52 38.68
N CYS A 159 -20.81 38.68 38.94
CA CYS A 159 -20.84 37.20 38.94
C CYS A 159 -22.00 36.66 39.84
N PRO A 160 -22.51 35.41 39.69
CA PRO A 160 -21.66 34.21 39.55
C PRO A 160 -22.23 32.99 38.77
N THR A 161 -21.32 32.14 38.27
CA THR A 161 -21.51 30.68 38.08
C THR A 161 -21.74 30.02 39.46
N PRO A 162 -22.36 28.82 39.63
CA PRO A 162 -22.19 27.61 38.80
C PRO A 162 -23.44 26.68 38.70
N SER A 163 -23.40 25.64 37.84
CA SER A 163 -23.56 24.22 38.23
C SER A 163 -23.88 23.26 37.07
N THR A 164 -23.08 22.19 37.05
CA THR A 164 -23.34 20.77 36.72
C THR A 164 -24.79 20.25 36.66
N ALA A 165 -25.11 19.51 35.58
CA ALA A 165 -25.83 18.22 35.51
C ALA A 165 -25.67 17.69 34.05
N ASP A 166 -25.00 16.58 33.75
CA ASP A 166 -25.31 15.14 33.93
C ASP A 166 -26.64 14.66 33.32
N ALA A 167 -26.53 13.97 32.17
CA ALA A 167 -27.26 12.79 31.68
C ALA A 167 -26.88 12.62 30.18
N SER A 168 -25.97 11.73 29.76
CA SER A 168 -26.02 10.26 29.74
C SER A 168 -27.27 9.69 29.03
N GLU A 169 -27.19 9.51 27.71
CA GLU A 169 -27.95 8.48 27.01
C GLU A 169 -26.98 7.72 26.09
N ASP A 170 -26.66 6.51 26.52
CA ASP A 170 -26.03 5.46 25.73
C ASP A 170 -26.88 5.20 24.47
N SER A 171 -26.33 5.48 23.30
CA SER A 171 -26.83 4.89 22.06
C SER A 171 -25.70 4.08 21.45
N ASP A 172 -25.75 2.78 21.74
CA ASP A 172 -24.96 1.71 21.14
C ASP A 172 -25.26 1.64 19.63
N GLY A 173 -24.65 2.58 18.89
CA GLY A 173 -24.68 2.65 17.46
C GLY A 173 -23.57 1.78 16.91
N THR A 174 -23.89 0.52 16.61
CA THR A 174 -23.14 -0.24 15.62
C THR A 174 -23.31 0.47 14.28
N GLU A 175 -22.53 1.52 14.03
CA GLU A 175 -22.49 2.21 12.74
C GLU A 175 -21.88 1.24 11.74
N ALA A 176 -22.76 0.61 10.97
CA ALA A 176 -22.40 -0.23 9.85
C ALA A 176 -21.45 0.54 8.93
N GLU A 177 -20.26 -0.02 8.73
CA GLU A 177 -19.21 0.40 7.81
C GLU A 177 -19.83 0.91 6.52
N GLN A 178 -19.86 2.24 6.35
CA GLN A 178 -20.55 2.86 5.23
C GLN A 178 -19.77 2.50 3.96
N PRO A 179 -20.38 1.79 3.00
CA PRO A 179 -19.66 1.31 1.83
C PRO A 179 -19.06 2.49 1.07
N PRO A 180 -17.89 2.31 0.41
CA PRO A 180 -17.25 3.38 -0.34
C PRO A 180 -18.23 3.98 -1.34
N ALA A 181 -18.22 5.32 -1.44
CA ALA A 181 -19.15 6.04 -2.31
C ALA A 181 -19.14 5.41 -3.72
N PRO A 182 -20.31 5.13 -4.33
CA PRO A 182 -20.43 4.40 -5.60
C PRO A 182 -19.54 4.95 -6.74
N GLU A 183 -19.27 6.26 -6.73
CA GLU A 183 -18.39 6.93 -7.69
C GLU A 183 -16.92 6.47 -7.60
N VAL A 184 -16.42 6.24 -6.39
CA VAL A 184 -15.03 5.79 -6.15
C VAL A 184 -14.84 4.38 -6.69
N MET A 185 -15.81 3.50 -6.43
CA MET A 185 -15.82 2.13 -6.95
C MET A 185 -15.89 2.13 -8.49
N LEU A 186 -16.75 2.96 -9.08
CA LEU A 186 -16.87 3.11 -10.53
C LEU A 186 -15.53 3.51 -11.17
N LEU A 187 -14.80 4.47 -10.58
CA LEU A 187 -13.50 4.90 -11.07
C LEU A 187 -12.44 3.79 -10.96
N ALA A 188 -12.42 3.06 -9.85
CA ALA A 188 -11.54 1.91 -9.66
C ALA A 188 -11.81 0.82 -10.72
N VAL A 189 -13.08 0.54 -11.00
CA VAL A 189 -13.50 -0.41 -12.03
C VAL A 189 -13.07 0.05 -13.43
N LYS A 190 -13.36 1.31 -13.80
CA LYS A 190 -12.92 1.86 -15.10
C LYS A 190 -11.40 1.76 -15.27
N LYS A 191 -10.64 2.10 -14.23
CA LYS A 191 -9.17 1.97 -14.21
C LYS A 191 -8.73 0.51 -14.35
N GLY A 192 -9.40 -0.40 -13.64
CA GLY A 192 -9.15 -1.84 -13.68
C GLY A 192 -9.44 -2.47 -15.04
N LEU A 193 -10.41 -1.96 -15.80
CA LEU A 193 -10.73 -2.43 -17.15
C LEU A 193 -9.91 -1.76 -18.27
N ALA A 194 -9.34 -0.59 -18.01
CA ALA A 194 -8.64 0.20 -19.03
C ALA A 194 -7.41 -0.53 -19.59
N GLY A 195 -7.25 -0.57 -20.91
CA GLY A 195 -6.11 -1.22 -21.59
C GLY A 195 -6.55 -2.28 -22.59
N VAL A 196 -5.66 -3.24 -22.86
CA VAL A 196 -5.91 -4.34 -23.80
C VAL A 196 -5.89 -5.65 -23.05
N TRP A 197 -7.00 -6.36 -23.14
CA TRP A 197 -7.18 -7.71 -22.61
C TRP A 197 -7.06 -8.72 -23.75
N TYR A 198 -6.51 -9.89 -23.47
CA TYR A 198 -6.27 -10.95 -24.43
C TYR A 198 -7.10 -12.17 -24.05
N GLY A 199 -7.91 -12.64 -24.98
CA GLY A 199 -8.69 -13.87 -24.81
C GLY A 199 -7.90 -15.13 -25.18
N GLY A 200 -8.57 -16.28 -25.06
CA GLY A 200 -7.95 -17.59 -25.22
C GLY A 200 -7.63 -17.98 -26.67
N GLU A 201 -8.32 -17.42 -27.65
CA GLU A 201 -8.15 -17.75 -29.08
C GLU A 201 -7.35 -16.67 -29.85
N GLY A 202 -6.63 -15.80 -29.12
CA GLY A 202 -5.80 -14.73 -29.69
C GLY A 202 -6.57 -13.44 -30.00
N GLU A 203 -7.85 -13.37 -29.68
CA GLU A 203 -8.64 -12.15 -29.72
C GLU A 203 -8.20 -11.13 -28.66
N THR A 204 -8.45 -9.85 -28.94
CA THR A 204 -8.18 -8.76 -28.01
C THR A 204 -9.45 -7.99 -27.69
N TYR A 205 -9.53 -7.46 -26.47
CA TYR A 205 -10.68 -6.74 -25.96
C TYR A 205 -10.23 -5.37 -25.42
N ARG A 206 -10.95 -4.31 -25.82
CA ARG A 206 -10.74 -2.94 -25.33
C ARG A 206 -12.06 -2.32 -24.90
N PHE A 207 -12.07 -1.74 -23.70
CA PHE A 207 -13.22 -1.05 -23.15
C PHE A 207 -13.23 0.42 -23.56
N ARG A 208 -14.42 0.93 -23.91
CA ARG A 208 -14.73 2.33 -24.19
C ARG A 208 -15.72 2.81 -23.15
N PHE A 209 -15.26 3.69 -22.26
CA PHE A 209 -16.05 4.19 -21.13
C PHE A 209 -16.88 5.41 -21.52
N GLY A 210 -18.16 5.39 -21.19
CA GLY A 210 -19.05 6.56 -21.20
C GLY A 210 -19.03 7.33 -19.87
N ALA A 211 -19.86 8.36 -19.78
CA ALA A 211 -20.03 9.16 -18.55
C ALA A 211 -20.62 8.33 -17.40
N GLY A 212 -21.53 7.38 -17.69
CA GLY A 212 -22.19 6.54 -16.70
C GLY A 212 -21.57 5.16 -16.49
N THR A 213 -22.45 4.20 -16.19
CA THR A 213 -22.17 2.77 -15.98
C THR A 213 -22.28 1.94 -17.27
N ASP A 214 -22.85 2.50 -18.35
CA ASP A 214 -22.95 1.85 -19.65
C ASP A 214 -21.70 2.12 -20.51
N TRP A 215 -21.00 1.05 -20.85
CA TRP A 215 -19.76 1.06 -21.63
C TRP A 215 -19.87 0.13 -22.83
N ALA A 216 -18.86 0.19 -23.70
CA ALA A 216 -18.74 -0.71 -24.84
C ALA A 216 -17.41 -1.47 -24.78
N CYS A 217 -17.44 -2.79 -25.01
CA CYS A 217 -16.24 -3.60 -25.16
C CYS A 217 -16.07 -4.00 -26.63
N VAL A 218 -14.96 -3.58 -27.23
CA VAL A 218 -14.60 -3.89 -28.61
C VAL A 218 -13.70 -5.10 -28.63
N ARG A 219 -14.19 -6.21 -29.20
CA ARG A 219 -13.41 -7.42 -29.49
C ARG A 219 -12.85 -7.34 -30.90
N GLN A 220 -11.56 -7.57 -31.04
CA GLN A 220 -10.86 -7.67 -32.32
C GLN A 220 -10.23 -9.06 -32.43
N GLY A 221 -10.59 -9.81 -33.48
CA GLY A 221 -10.05 -11.15 -33.76
C GLY A 221 -9.96 -11.45 -35.25
N SER A 222 -9.69 -12.70 -35.62
CA SER A 222 -9.61 -13.15 -37.02
C SER A 222 -10.91 -12.91 -37.80
N ASN A 223 -12.05 -13.04 -37.13
CA ASN A 223 -13.40 -12.84 -37.69
C ASN A 223 -13.82 -11.35 -37.75
N GLY A 224 -12.88 -10.42 -37.64
CA GLY A 224 -13.13 -8.98 -37.65
C GLY A 224 -13.38 -8.38 -36.26
N THR A 225 -14.02 -7.21 -36.26
CA THR A 225 -14.29 -6.43 -35.04
C THR A 225 -15.76 -6.54 -34.64
N ARG A 226 -16.03 -6.83 -33.36
CA ARG A 226 -17.38 -6.82 -32.78
C ARG A 226 -17.42 -5.94 -31.53
N THR A 227 -18.55 -5.28 -31.29
CA THR A 227 -18.76 -4.46 -30.08
C THR A 227 -19.84 -5.11 -29.22
N PHE A 228 -19.61 -5.16 -27.92
CA PHE A 228 -20.51 -5.70 -26.92
C PHE A 228 -20.87 -4.60 -25.92
N THR A 229 -22.10 -4.62 -25.41
CA THR A 229 -22.54 -3.75 -24.32
C THR A 229 -21.94 -4.25 -23.01
N VAL A 230 -21.59 -3.30 -22.13
CA VAL A 230 -21.11 -3.56 -20.78
C VAL A 230 -21.85 -2.64 -19.83
N SER A 231 -22.32 -3.17 -18.71
CA SER A 231 -22.94 -2.35 -17.66
C SER A 231 -22.40 -2.76 -16.30
N TYR A 232 -22.19 -1.78 -15.42
CA TYR A 232 -21.81 -2.03 -14.03
C TYR A 232 -23.02 -1.88 -13.10
N ASP A 233 -23.28 -2.93 -12.33
CA ASP A 233 -24.26 -2.97 -11.25
C ASP A 233 -23.52 -2.80 -9.91
N ALA A 234 -23.67 -1.63 -9.30
CA ALA A 234 -23.00 -1.28 -8.06
C ALA A 234 -23.59 -2.03 -6.85
N ASP A 235 -24.87 -2.38 -6.89
CA ASP A 235 -25.55 -3.03 -5.76
C ASP A 235 -25.07 -4.48 -5.61
N SER A 236 -24.84 -5.15 -6.75
CA SER A 236 -24.37 -6.54 -6.79
C SER A 236 -22.84 -6.67 -6.91
N ASP A 237 -22.09 -5.57 -7.07
CA ASP A 237 -20.65 -5.56 -7.41
C ASP A 237 -20.31 -6.40 -8.68
N VAL A 238 -21.18 -6.35 -9.68
CA VAL A 238 -21.08 -7.18 -10.89
C VAL A 238 -21.03 -6.32 -12.15
N ILE A 239 -20.17 -6.73 -13.08
CA ILE A 239 -20.08 -6.14 -14.42
C ILE A 239 -20.67 -7.14 -15.42
N TRP A 240 -21.75 -6.74 -16.07
CA TRP A 240 -22.42 -7.51 -17.11
C TRP A 240 -21.77 -7.24 -18.46
N TRP A 241 -21.56 -8.29 -19.26
CA TRP A 241 -20.93 -8.24 -20.58
C TRP A 241 -21.65 -9.16 -21.57
N GLY A 242 -21.58 -8.81 -22.86
CA GLY A 242 -22.10 -9.62 -23.97
C GLY A 242 -23.42 -9.11 -24.52
N THR A 243 -24.03 -9.90 -25.43
CA THR A 243 -25.34 -9.56 -25.98
C THR A 243 -26.39 -9.82 -24.91
N ASN A 244 -27.14 -8.80 -24.49
CA ASN A 244 -28.19 -8.91 -23.47
C ASN A 244 -27.70 -9.39 -22.08
N GLY A 245 -26.45 -9.10 -21.70
CA GLY A 245 -25.95 -9.44 -20.36
C GLY A 245 -25.84 -10.94 -20.08
N THR A 246 -25.57 -11.76 -21.10
CA THR A 246 -25.44 -13.22 -20.96
C THR A 246 -24.24 -13.68 -20.13
N TYR A 247 -23.30 -12.77 -19.86
CA TYR A 247 -22.09 -13.06 -19.11
C TYR A 247 -21.82 -11.97 -18.07
N TYR A 248 -21.08 -12.32 -17.04
CA TYR A 248 -20.74 -11.38 -15.98
C TYR A 248 -19.41 -11.72 -15.30
N PHE A 249 -18.85 -10.77 -14.57
CA PHE A 249 -17.69 -10.94 -13.70
C PHE A 249 -17.74 -9.96 -12.52
N GLY A 250 -17.06 -10.29 -11.42
CA GLY A 250 -17.06 -9.46 -10.22
C GLY A 250 -16.14 -8.23 -10.36
N ALA A 251 -16.62 -7.06 -9.95
CA ALA A 251 -15.81 -5.84 -9.96
C ALA A 251 -14.67 -5.91 -8.93
N SER A 252 -14.94 -6.42 -7.73
CA SER A 252 -13.93 -6.71 -6.70
C SER A 252 -12.85 -7.69 -7.15
N GLN A 253 -13.14 -8.62 -8.07
CA GLN A 253 -12.13 -9.54 -8.61
C GLN A 253 -10.98 -8.77 -9.25
N MET A 254 -11.25 -7.67 -9.94
CA MET A 254 -10.22 -6.87 -10.60
C MET A 254 -9.27 -6.17 -9.61
N ALA A 255 -9.73 -5.91 -8.39
CA ALA A 255 -8.86 -5.37 -7.33
C ALA A 255 -7.93 -6.45 -6.79
N GLN A 256 -8.36 -7.72 -6.79
CA GLN A 256 -7.59 -8.85 -6.27
C GLN A 256 -6.62 -9.43 -7.33
N GLU A 257 -7.08 -9.55 -8.57
CA GLU A 257 -6.37 -10.15 -9.70
C GLU A 257 -6.34 -9.16 -10.89
N PRO A 258 -5.56 -8.05 -10.83
CA PRO A 258 -5.64 -6.96 -11.81
C PRO A 258 -5.23 -7.35 -13.24
N ASP A 259 -4.56 -8.50 -13.40
CA ASP A 259 -4.01 -8.98 -14.65
C ASP A 259 -4.76 -10.21 -15.22
N GLU A 260 -5.78 -10.71 -14.53
CA GLU A 260 -6.63 -11.84 -14.95
C GLU A 260 -8.11 -11.55 -14.69
N LEU A 261 -8.94 -11.77 -15.71
CA LEU A 261 -10.38 -11.56 -15.63
C LEU A 261 -11.13 -12.86 -15.95
N LYS A 262 -11.86 -13.38 -14.98
CA LYS A 262 -12.66 -14.60 -15.12
C LYS A 262 -14.10 -14.22 -15.40
N ILE A 263 -14.65 -14.68 -16.51
CA ILE A 263 -15.99 -14.31 -16.98
C ILE A 263 -16.89 -15.54 -16.94
N PHE A 264 -18.05 -15.41 -16.31
CA PHE A 264 -19.01 -16.47 -16.04
C PHE A 264 -20.26 -16.30 -16.89
N ALA A 265 -20.96 -17.39 -17.17
CA ALA A 265 -22.29 -17.33 -17.80
C ALA A 265 -23.33 -16.89 -16.76
N VAL A 266 -24.38 -16.20 -17.20
CA VAL A 266 -25.49 -15.76 -16.34
C VAL A 266 -26.09 -16.90 -15.51
N ASP A 267 -26.11 -18.12 -16.03
CA ASP A 267 -26.65 -19.30 -15.34
C ASP A 267 -25.71 -19.88 -14.26
N ASP A 268 -24.45 -19.44 -14.18
CA ASP A 268 -23.46 -19.89 -13.19
C ASP A 268 -23.35 -18.89 -12.04
N HIS A 269 -24.40 -18.76 -11.23
CA HIS A 269 -24.47 -17.82 -10.09
C HIS A 269 -23.44 -18.10 -8.98
N LEU A 270 -22.83 -19.29 -8.98
CA LEU A 270 -21.83 -19.69 -7.99
C LEU A 270 -20.39 -19.43 -8.46
N MET A 271 -20.23 -18.85 -9.67
CA MET A 271 -18.93 -18.53 -10.27
C MET A 271 -17.97 -19.73 -10.27
N GLN A 272 -18.49 -20.95 -10.51
CA GLN A 272 -17.70 -22.18 -10.37
C GLN A 272 -16.80 -22.45 -11.58
N LYS A 273 -17.30 -22.15 -12.79
CA LYS A 273 -16.59 -22.50 -14.02
C LYS A 273 -16.55 -21.30 -14.97
N PRO A 274 -15.42 -20.56 -15.03
CA PRO A 274 -15.30 -19.44 -15.96
C PRO A 274 -15.47 -19.95 -17.40
N LYS A 275 -16.32 -19.26 -18.17
CA LYS A 275 -16.50 -19.49 -19.61
C LYS A 275 -15.37 -18.89 -20.42
N PHE A 276 -14.87 -17.74 -19.97
CA PHE A 276 -13.72 -17.09 -20.56
C PHE A 276 -12.75 -16.65 -19.46
N ALA A 277 -11.46 -16.66 -19.79
CA ALA A 277 -10.42 -16.05 -18.99
C ALA A 277 -9.68 -15.06 -19.91
N TRP A 278 -9.60 -13.80 -19.50
CA TRP A 278 -8.84 -12.78 -20.20
C TRP A 278 -7.62 -12.38 -19.38
N HIS A 279 -6.53 -12.05 -20.06
CA HIS A 279 -5.28 -11.68 -19.40
C HIS A 279 -4.71 -10.37 -19.95
N ARG A 280 -3.92 -9.65 -19.16
CA ARG A 280 -3.12 -8.50 -19.63
C ARG A 280 -1.74 -8.93 -20.10
N ARG A 281 -1.25 -8.34 -21.19
CA ARG A 281 0.14 -8.56 -21.65
C ARG A 281 1.13 -8.10 -20.58
N GLY A 282 2.07 -8.98 -20.23
CA GLY A 282 3.10 -8.72 -19.22
C GLY A 282 2.95 -9.51 -17.93
N CYS A 283 1.80 -10.17 -17.72
CA CYS A 283 1.56 -11.04 -16.57
C CYS A 283 1.37 -12.52 -16.97
N GLY A 284 1.99 -12.93 -18.08
CA GLY A 284 1.99 -14.34 -18.44
C GLY A 284 2.73 -15.16 -17.38
N PRO A 285 2.19 -16.30 -16.91
CA PRO A 285 3.01 -17.28 -16.22
C PRO A 285 4.14 -17.64 -17.17
N GLY A 286 5.38 -17.50 -16.70
CA GLY A 286 6.58 -17.74 -17.51
C GLY A 286 6.39 -18.99 -18.36
N THR A 287 6.44 -18.81 -19.68
CA THR A 287 6.24 -19.86 -20.67
C THR A 287 7.16 -21.05 -20.37
N SER A 288 6.61 -22.11 -19.78
CA SER A 288 7.03 -23.48 -20.06
C SER A 288 6.15 -24.05 -21.17
N SER A 289 6.06 -23.35 -22.30
CA SER A 289 5.55 -23.95 -23.52
C SER A 289 6.66 -24.82 -24.10
N LYS A 290 6.66 -26.09 -23.71
CA LYS A 290 7.21 -27.18 -24.53
C LYS A 290 6.39 -27.18 -25.81
N ALA A 291 6.86 -26.45 -26.81
CA ALA A 291 6.39 -26.58 -28.18
C ALA A 291 6.84 -27.96 -28.67
N GLU A 292 5.96 -28.96 -28.58
CA GLU A 292 6.07 -30.14 -29.43
C GLU A 292 5.83 -29.67 -30.87
N LEU A 293 6.91 -29.69 -31.65
CA LEU A 293 6.84 -29.64 -33.11
C LEU A 293 5.95 -30.79 -33.60
N PRO A 294 5.15 -30.58 -34.67
CA PRO A 294 4.60 -31.70 -35.41
C PRO A 294 5.73 -32.42 -36.14
N THR A 295 6.16 -33.56 -35.58
CA THR A 295 7.04 -34.50 -36.28
C THR A 295 6.26 -35.07 -37.46
N ALA A 296 6.71 -34.76 -38.67
CA ALA A 296 6.28 -35.43 -39.88
C ALA A 296 6.56 -36.94 -39.72
N GLY A 297 5.52 -37.76 -39.79
CA GLY A 297 5.67 -39.21 -39.77
C GLY A 297 6.36 -39.72 -41.03
N PRO A 298 7.26 -40.70 -40.93
CA PRO A 298 7.50 -41.66 -41.99
C PRO A 298 6.61 -42.89 -41.79
N GLY A 299 6.14 -43.44 -42.90
CA GLY A 299 5.33 -44.64 -42.98
C GLY A 299 6.03 -45.92 -42.49
N PRO A 300 5.32 -47.06 -42.57
CA PRO A 300 5.66 -48.28 -41.86
C PRO A 300 6.70 -49.08 -42.63
N ASP A 301 7.66 -49.66 -41.91
CA ASP A 301 8.26 -50.91 -42.35
C ASP A 301 8.68 -51.78 -41.17
N ALA A 302 8.46 -53.07 -41.37
CA ALA A 302 8.57 -54.16 -40.42
C ALA A 302 10.03 -54.53 -40.10
N GLY A 303 10.27 -55.16 -38.95
CA GLY A 303 11.49 -55.94 -38.76
C GLY A 303 11.91 -56.16 -37.31
N ALA A 304 11.93 -57.43 -36.92
CA ALA A 304 12.31 -57.99 -35.63
C ALA A 304 13.77 -57.77 -35.20
N ALA A 305 14.01 -57.96 -33.89
CA ALA A 305 15.03 -58.82 -33.27
C ALA A 305 15.96 -58.18 -32.20
N GLU A 306 15.79 -58.69 -30.97
CA GLU A 306 16.77 -59.23 -30.00
C GLU A 306 18.14 -58.59 -29.64
N ILE A 307 18.30 -58.42 -28.31
CA ILE A 307 19.37 -58.88 -27.38
C ILE A 307 20.84 -58.39 -27.54
N ALA A 308 21.37 -57.83 -26.44
CA ALA A 308 22.64 -58.15 -25.73
C ALA A 308 23.28 -56.88 -25.11
N VAL A 309 23.33 -56.73 -23.77
CA VAL A 309 24.45 -57.07 -22.85
C VAL A 309 25.78 -56.38 -23.18
N GLY A 310 26.28 -55.55 -22.25
CA GLY A 310 27.68 -55.09 -22.25
C GLY A 310 27.99 -53.88 -21.37
N SER A 311 28.17 -54.08 -20.06
CA SER A 311 29.19 -53.37 -19.25
C SER A 311 30.54 -54.10 -19.42
N PRO A 312 31.74 -53.55 -19.11
CA PRO A 312 32.04 -52.67 -17.98
C PRO A 312 33.18 -51.62 -18.19
N ALA A 313 33.47 -50.85 -17.14
CA ALA A 313 34.80 -50.65 -16.53
C ALA A 313 35.15 -49.18 -16.18
N MET A 314 35.76 -49.08 -14.99
CA MET A 314 36.19 -47.89 -14.26
C MET A 314 37.38 -47.16 -14.91
N CYS A 315 37.57 -45.88 -14.55
CA CYS A 315 38.87 -45.35 -14.12
C CYS A 315 38.77 -43.94 -13.48
N LEU A 316 39.28 -43.87 -12.23
CA LEU A 316 40.20 -42.88 -11.67
C LEU A 316 39.80 -41.40 -11.48
N ALA A 317 39.67 -41.09 -10.19
CA ALA A 317 40.20 -39.95 -9.42
C ALA A 317 40.86 -38.78 -10.17
N GLY A 318 40.39 -37.57 -9.84
CA GLY A 318 41.05 -36.31 -10.13
C GLY A 318 40.62 -35.22 -9.15
N SER A 319 41.30 -35.16 -8.01
CA SER A 319 41.21 -34.06 -7.04
C SER A 319 41.64 -32.75 -7.70
N ARG A 320 40.82 -31.68 -7.60
CA ARG A 320 41.26 -30.31 -7.89
C ARG A 320 41.00 -29.41 -6.71
N SER A 321 42.09 -28.75 -6.34
CA SER A 321 42.31 -27.89 -5.20
C SER A 321 41.42 -26.66 -5.18
N SER A 322 40.97 -26.33 -3.97
CA SER A 322 40.40 -25.05 -3.58
C SER A 322 41.46 -23.96 -3.63
N GLU A 323 41.29 -22.98 -4.51
CA GLU A 323 42.09 -21.76 -4.53
C GLU A 323 41.30 -20.64 -3.84
N SER A 324 41.85 -20.18 -2.71
CA SER A 324 41.31 -19.12 -1.85
C SER A 324 41.55 -17.74 -2.47
N ALA A 325 40.48 -17.01 -2.75
CA ALA A 325 40.54 -15.60 -3.15
C ALA A 325 40.73 -14.69 -1.91
N PRO A 326 41.58 -13.66 -1.96
CA PRO A 326 41.80 -12.77 -0.83
C PRO A 326 40.67 -11.75 -0.67
N GLU A 327 40.09 -11.72 0.53
CA GLU A 327 39.29 -10.61 1.06
C GLU A 327 40.13 -9.34 1.18
N GLY A 328 39.64 -8.25 0.59
CA GLY A 328 40.30 -6.96 0.66
C GLY A 328 39.55 -5.88 -0.10
N LYS A 329 38.28 -5.64 0.25
CA LYS A 329 37.56 -4.45 -0.24
C LYS A 329 37.39 -3.46 0.90
N ALA A 330 38.27 -2.46 0.89
CA ALA A 330 38.18 -1.28 1.75
C ALA A 330 36.79 -0.64 1.64
N LYS A 331 36.16 -0.40 2.80
CA LYS A 331 34.92 0.39 2.93
C LYS A 331 35.18 1.78 2.33
N LYS A 332 34.65 2.01 1.13
CA LYS A 332 34.67 3.33 0.49
C LYS A 332 33.80 4.25 1.34
N ALA A 333 34.43 5.17 2.06
CA ALA A 333 33.75 6.18 2.86
C ALA A 333 32.73 6.92 1.98
N ALA A 334 31.51 7.11 2.50
CA ALA A 334 30.50 7.89 1.82
C ALA A 334 31.07 9.28 1.47
N PRO A 335 30.79 9.82 0.26
CA PRO A 335 31.30 11.12 -0.14
C PRO A 335 30.84 12.17 0.87
N ALA A 336 31.79 12.94 1.41
CA ALA A 336 31.56 13.91 2.48
C ALA A 336 30.43 14.92 2.19
N GLY A 337 30.07 15.12 0.91
CA GLY A 337 28.98 16.00 0.50
C GLY A 337 27.56 15.54 0.91
N LEU A 338 27.30 14.24 1.07
CA LEU A 338 25.92 13.78 1.37
C LEU A 338 25.52 14.03 2.83
N LYS A 339 26.47 13.92 3.77
CA LYS A 339 26.22 14.25 5.18
C LYS A 339 25.90 15.74 5.33
N ASN A 340 26.65 16.59 4.62
CA ASN A 340 26.43 18.03 4.63
C ASN A 340 25.04 18.42 4.10
N LEU A 341 24.48 17.69 3.13
CA LEU A 341 23.12 17.96 2.62
C LEU A 341 22.04 17.63 3.65
N VAL A 342 22.16 16.49 4.35
CA VAL A 342 21.20 16.10 5.39
C VAL A 342 21.27 17.05 6.58
N ASP A 343 22.48 17.38 7.03
CA ASP A 343 22.68 18.29 8.15
C ASP A 343 22.20 19.72 7.81
N ALA A 344 22.40 20.18 6.57
CA ALA A 344 21.87 21.46 6.10
C ALA A 344 20.34 21.47 6.03
N ALA A 345 19.73 20.38 5.54
CA ALA A 345 18.28 20.27 5.47
C ALA A 345 17.62 20.17 6.86
N LEU A 346 18.26 19.49 7.81
CA LEU A 346 17.85 19.46 9.21
C LEU A 346 17.99 20.84 9.86
N ALA A 347 19.11 21.53 9.64
CA ALA A 347 19.30 22.89 10.16
C ALA A 347 18.27 23.88 9.58
N GLU A 348 17.92 23.75 8.30
CA GLU A 348 16.87 24.55 7.66
C GLU A 348 15.49 24.25 8.24
N ALA A 349 15.17 22.96 8.46
CA ALA A 349 13.93 22.56 9.14
C ALA A 349 13.86 23.10 10.57
N GLU A 350 14.94 22.99 11.35
CA GLU A 350 15.02 23.54 12.70
C GLU A 350 14.92 25.06 12.73
N ALA A 351 15.55 25.76 11.76
CA ALA A 351 15.47 27.22 11.66
C ALA A 351 14.03 27.67 11.38
N GLN A 352 13.36 26.99 10.44
CA GLN A 352 11.94 27.22 10.15
C GLN A 352 11.08 26.98 11.39
N LEU A 353 11.27 25.86 12.10
CA LEU A 353 10.51 25.56 13.31
C LEU A 353 10.80 26.50 14.50
N ARG A 354 11.91 27.25 14.48
CA ARG A 354 12.24 28.26 15.50
C ARG A 354 11.69 29.65 15.19
N GLU A 355 11.23 29.92 13.96
CA GLU A 355 10.62 31.21 13.64
C GLU A 355 9.30 31.36 14.41
N PRO A 356 9.10 32.44 15.20
CA PRO A 356 7.91 32.60 16.04
C PRO A 356 6.58 32.63 15.28
N ALA A 357 6.64 32.96 13.98
CA ALA A 357 5.51 33.00 13.07
C ALA A 357 5.36 31.72 12.23
N ASN A 358 6.27 30.75 12.37
CA ASN A 358 6.18 29.48 11.67
C ASN A 358 5.31 28.52 12.47
N GLU A 359 4.20 28.13 11.85
CA GLU A 359 3.06 27.45 12.48
C GLU A 359 3.27 25.93 12.57
N GLY A 360 4.54 25.49 12.68
CA GLY A 360 4.93 24.08 12.67
C GLY A 360 5.09 23.49 11.26
N PHE A 361 5.13 24.32 10.22
CA PHE A 361 5.29 23.85 8.85
C PHE A 361 6.74 23.98 8.39
N VAL A 362 7.27 22.87 7.91
CA VAL A 362 8.59 22.84 7.28
C VAL A 362 8.42 22.73 5.77
N ARG A 363 8.89 23.74 5.04
CA ARG A 363 8.96 23.77 3.57
C ARG A 363 10.41 23.74 3.14
N ILE A 364 10.86 22.63 2.56
CA ILE A 364 12.22 22.53 2.02
C ILE A 364 12.12 22.56 0.49
N PRO A 365 12.39 23.71 -0.15
CA PRO A 365 12.30 23.83 -1.60
C PRO A 365 13.35 22.95 -2.27
N GLY A 366 12.91 22.23 -3.31
CA GLY A 366 13.75 21.30 -4.04
C GLY A 366 14.11 20.02 -3.28
N TRP A 367 13.26 19.57 -2.35
CA TRP A 367 13.54 18.39 -1.52
C TRP A 367 13.79 17.11 -2.34
N ASN A 368 13.16 16.96 -3.51
CA ASN A 368 13.36 15.78 -4.34
C ASN A 368 14.71 15.83 -5.08
N GLU A 369 15.26 17.03 -5.29
CA GLU A 369 16.53 17.29 -5.93
C GLU A 369 17.72 17.28 -4.97
N ARG A 370 17.48 17.42 -3.66
CA ARG A 370 18.48 17.31 -2.57
C ARG A 370 18.60 15.88 -2.05
#